data_AF-X1L7U7-F1
#
_entry.id   AF-X1L7U7-F1
#
_cell.length_a   1.000
_cell.length_b   1.000
_cell.length_c   1.000
_cell.angle_alpha   90.00
_cell.angle_beta   90.00
_cell.angle_gamma   90.00
#
_symmetry.space_group_name_H-M   'P 1'
#
loop_
_entity.id
_entity.type
_entity.pdbx_description
1 polymer ?
#
loop_
_entity_poly.entity_id
_entity_poly.type
_entity_poly.pdbx_seq_one_letter_code
_entity_poly.pdbx_strand_id
1 'polypeptide(L)'
;KTFNVEFNKEDFKELMAGFYTLNAEITTDEQKAEIEGVIKFVEKDILTTTKKDYGFIINTQIIEKVNEGNVIVKSETVIKKNIISRLFTSFSPEPDSVDRDAAKVYYTWSRQIKPGESLEVIVKTNWLFPLIIVILIIVIVVLARLYKTTNLVLRKRVTFVKAKGGEFALKVSIFAHAKKYIERVSIIDRLPPLVKVYERFPRTKQTYC
;
A
#
# COMPACT_ATOMS: atom_id res chain seq x y z
N LYS A 1 2.17 -61.10 -30.40
CA LYS A 1 1.56 -59.78 -30.70
C LYS A 1 2.26 -58.76 -29.80
N THR A 2 2.62 -57.60 -30.34
CA THR A 2 3.23 -56.50 -29.57
C THR A 2 2.15 -55.46 -29.35
N PHE A 3 1.94 -55.04 -28.10
CA PHE A 3 0.96 -54.02 -27.76
C PHE A 3 1.73 -52.78 -27.31
N ASN A 4 1.41 -51.63 -27.92
CA ASN A 4 1.96 -50.34 -27.51
C ASN A 4 0.93 -49.67 -26.59
N VAL A 5 1.38 -49.29 -25.39
CA VAL A 5 0.60 -48.53 -24.43
C VAL A 5 1.17 -47.13 -24.38
N GLU A 6 0.34 -46.13 -24.65
CA GLU A 6 0.69 -44.72 -24.48
C GLU A 6 0.34 -44.28 -23.07
N PHE A 7 1.31 -43.71 -22.37
CA PHE A 7 1.08 -43.16 -21.03
C PHE A 7 0.98 -41.64 -21.08
N ASN A 8 0.13 -41.06 -20.23
CA ASN A 8 0.02 -39.61 -20.08
C ASN A 8 1.28 -39.06 -19.38
N LYS A 9 1.98 -38.12 -20.03
CA LYS A 9 3.20 -37.50 -19.50
C LYS A 9 2.96 -36.63 -18.27
N GLU A 10 1.74 -36.15 -18.06
CA GLU A 10 1.40 -35.26 -16.93
C GLU A 10 1.41 -36.01 -15.61
N ASP A 11 0.87 -37.23 -15.59
CA ASP A 11 0.78 -38.07 -14.39
C ASP A 11 2.16 -38.45 -13.82
N PHE A 12 3.21 -38.47 -14.66
CA PHE A 12 4.57 -38.77 -14.21
C PHE A 12 5.30 -37.59 -13.56
N LYS A 13 4.79 -36.35 -13.68
CA LYS A 13 5.45 -35.16 -13.11
C LYS A 13 5.33 -35.09 -11.59
N GLU A 14 4.33 -35.76 -11.02
CA GLU A 14 4.10 -35.83 -9.56
C GLU A 14 4.83 -37.00 -8.90
N LEU A 15 5.34 -37.95 -9.69
CA LEU A 15 6.00 -39.14 -9.17
C LEU A 15 7.40 -38.82 -8.67
N MET A 16 7.78 -39.46 -7.58
CA MET A 16 9.14 -39.40 -7.05
C MET A 16 10.04 -40.39 -7.79
N ALA A 17 11.36 -40.17 -7.73
CA ALA A 17 12.31 -41.16 -8.16
C ALA A 17 12.19 -42.43 -7.29
N GLY A 18 12.27 -43.60 -7.92
CA GLY A 18 12.07 -44.86 -7.22
C GLY A 18 11.69 -46.01 -8.14
N PHE A 19 11.32 -47.13 -7.52
CA PHE A 19 10.81 -48.31 -8.21
C PHE A 19 9.30 -48.35 -8.06
N TYR A 20 8.62 -48.51 -9.20
CA TYR A 20 7.18 -48.65 -9.25
C TYR A 20 6.84 -50.01 -9.85
N THR A 21 5.86 -50.68 -9.26
CA THR A 21 5.27 -51.89 -9.82
C THR A 21 4.16 -51.47 -10.77
N LEU A 22 4.33 -51.79 -12.05
CA LEU A 22 3.31 -51.66 -13.06
C LEU A 22 2.51 -52.97 -13.11
N ASN A 23 1.25 -52.88 -12.70
CA ASN A 23 0.30 -53.99 -12.79
C ASN A 23 -0.53 -53.80 -14.06
N ALA A 24 -0.45 -54.75 -14.98
CA ALA A 24 -1.22 -54.77 -16.20
C ALA A 24 -2.22 -55.92 -16.15
N GLU A 25 -3.50 -55.60 -16.17
CA GLU A 25 -4.57 -56.60 -16.35
C GLU A 25 -4.87 -56.73 -17.84
N ILE A 26 -4.60 -57.92 -18.39
CA ILE A 26 -4.92 -58.26 -19.77
C ILE A 26 -6.16 -59.14 -19.77
N THR A 27 -7.23 -58.65 -20.42
CA THR A 27 -8.45 -59.42 -20.61
C THR A 27 -8.55 -59.84 -22.07
N THR A 28 -8.63 -61.15 -22.35
CA THR A 28 -8.97 -61.67 -23.68
C THR A 28 -10.11 -62.67 -23.54
N ASP A 29 -11.18 -62.46 -24.31
CA ASP A 29 -12.43 -63.23 -24.27
C ASP A 29 -13.02 -63.39 -22.85
N GLU A 30 -12.68 -64.46 -22.12
CA GLU A 30 -13.12 -64.75 -20.74
C GLU A 30 -11.96 -64.91 -19.72
N GLN A 31 -10.71 -64.77 -20.16
CA GLN A 31 -9.53 -64.98 -19.32
C GLN A 31 -8.87 -63.65 -18.95
N LYS A 32 -8.61 -63.48 -17.65
CA LYS A 32 -7.86 -62.37 -17.08
C LYS A 32 -6.48 -62.84 -16.67
N ALA A 33 -5.46 -62.14 -17.12
CA ALA A 33 -4.08 -62.35 -16.69
C ALA A 33 -3.54 -61.03 -16.12
N GLU A 34 -3.03 -61.08 -14.88
CA GLU A 34 -2.30 -59.97 -14.27
C GLU A 34 -0.81 -60.16 -14.52
N ILE A 35 -0.16 -59.13 -15.05
CA ILE A 35 1.29 -59.10 -15.27
C ILE A 35 1.87 -57.97 -14.45
N GLU A 36 2.86 -58.29 -13.64
CA GLU A 36 3.62 -57.30 -12.87
C GLU A 36 4.97 -57.04 -13.56
N GLY A 37 5.30 -55.77 -13.74
CA GLY A 37 6.61 -55.33 -14.22
C GLY A 37 7.17 -54.22 -13.33
N VAL A 38 8.48 -54.21 -13.09
CA VAL A 38 9.11 -53.15 -12.30
C VAL A 38 9.69 -52.09 -13.23
N ILE A 39 9.34 -50.83 -12.98
CA ILE A 39 9.87 -49.67 -13.71
C ILE A 39 10.69 -48.82 -12.73
N LYS A 40 11.88 -48.41 -13.15
CA LYS A 40 12.76 -47.52 -12.38
C LYS A 40 12.67 -46.10 -12.92
N PHE A 41 12.29 -45.16 -12.06
CA PHE A 41 12.38 -43.73 -12.33
C PHE A 41 13.71 -43.19 -11.82
N VAL A 42 14.54 -42.70 -12.73
CA VAL A 42 15.85 -42.10 -12.42
C VAL A 42 15.65 -40.70 -11.83
N GLU A 43 16.44 -40.36 -10.82
CA GLU A 43 16.45 -39.05 -10.18
C GLU A 43 16.78 -37.91 -11.15
N LYS A 44 16.03 -36.83 -11.02
CA LYS A 44 16.16 -35.60 -11.80
C LYS A 44 15.82 -34.43 -10.89
N ASP A 45 16.80 -33.58 -10.62
CA ASP A 45 16.67 -32.36 -9.82
C ASP A 45 16.57 -31.15 -10.76
N ILE A 46 15.38 -30.55 -10.86
CA ILE A 46 15.14 -29.33 -11.64
C ILE A 46 14.29 -28.38 -10.81
N LEU A 47 14.91 -27.28 -10.36
CA LEU A 47 14.22 -26.20 -9.68
C LEU A 47 14.20 -24.95 -10.57
N THR A 48 13.03 -24.60 -11.10
CA THR A 48 12.83 -23.38 -11.90
C THR A 48 12.50 -22.22 -10.96
N THR A 49 13.15 -21.07 -11.13
CA THR A 49 12.86 -19.84 -10.37
C THR A 49 12.41 -18.72 -11.29
N THR A 50 11.21 -18.20 -11.07
CA THR A 50 10.64 -17.07 -11.79
C THR A 50 10.54 -15.86 -10.86
N LYS A 51 10.95 -14.68 -11.34
CA LYS A 51 10.84 -13.42 -10.59
C LYS A 51 10.05 -12.40 -11.41
N LYS A 52 9.06 -11.79 -10.78
CA LYS A 52 8.25 -10.71 -11.37
C LYS A 52 8.23 -9.53 -10.42
N ASP A 53 8.64 -8.37 -10.91
CA ASP A 53 8.65 -7.13 -10.14
C ASP A 53 7.82 -6.08 -10.89
N TYR A 54 6.83 -5.48 -10.22
CA TYR A 54 5.97 -4.47 -10.85
C TYR A 54 5.39 -3.45 -9.84
N GLY A 55 4.97 -2.31 -10.37
CA GLY A 55 4.29 -1.24 -9.63
C GLY A 55 5.20 -0.08 -9.21
N PHE A 56 4.63 1.14 -9.25
CA PHE A 56 5.35 2.39 -8.96
C PHE A 56 5.20 2.84 -7.50
N ILE A 57 3.95 2.94 -7.00
CA ILE A 57 3.64 3.35 -5.62
C ILE A 57 3.61 2.14 -4.68
N ILE A 58 3.01 1.04 -5.16
CA ILE A 58 3.00 -0.25 -4.47
C ILE A 58 3.91 -1.17 -5.26
N ASN A 59 5.09 -1.43 -4.72
CA ASN A 59 6.04 -2.34 -5.34
C ASN A 59 5.67 -3.78 -4.94
N THR A 60 5.36 -4.61 -5.93
CA THR A 60 5.07 -6.03 -5.73
C THR A 60 6.17 -6.86 -6.38
N GLN A 61 6.76 -7.73 -5.58
CA GLN A 61 7.76 -8.71 -6.00
C GLN A 61 7.19 -10.11 -5.77
N ILE A 62 7.13 -10.91 -6.82
CA ILE A 62 6.68 -12.30 -6.77
C ILE A 62 7.87 -13.18 -7.16
N ILE A 63 8.24 -14.08 -6.25
CA ILE A 63 9.29 -15.08 -6.46
C ILE A 63 8.61 -16.44 -6.41
N GLU A 64 8.53 -17.09 -7.56
CA GLU A 64 7.95 -18.42 -7.71
C GLU A 64 9.05 -19.44 -7.95
N LYS A 65 9.01 -20.55 -7.22
CA LYS A 65 9.92 -21.67 -7.39
C LYS A 65 9.13 -22.94 -7.63
N VAL A 66 9.41 -23.63 -8.71
CA VAL A 66 8.69 -24.84 -9.13
C VAL A 66 9.67 -26.00 -9.22
N ASN A 67 9.35 -27.13 -8.59
CA ASN A 67 10.13 -28.35 -8.73
C ASN A 67 9.59 -29.18 -9.91
N GLU A 68 10.28 -29.08 -11.05
CA GLU A 68 10.01 -29.88 -12.25
C GLU A 68 10.77 -31.23 -12.24
N GLY A 69 11.54 -31.46 -11.18
CA GLY A 69 12.22 -32.72 -10.91
C GLY A 69 11.31 -33.76 -10.26
N ASN A 70 11.88 -34.92 -9.95
CA ASN A 70 11.22 -36.03 -9.26
C ASN A 70 11.86 -36.35 -7.89
N VAL A 71 12.61 -35.42 -7.33
CA VAL A 71 13.24 -35.56 -5.99
C VAL A 71 12.80 -34.39 -5.12
N ILE A 72 12.72 -34.58 -3.80
CA ILE A 72 12.39 -33.48 -2.87
C ILE A 72 13.57 -32.52 -2.79
N VAL A 73 13.34 -31.24 -3.13
CA VAL A 73 14.37 -30.20 -3.16
C VAL A 73 14.19 -29.24 -1.99
N LYS A 74 15.26 -28.97 -1.25
CA LYS A 74 15.29 -27.89 -0.24
C LYS A 74 15.49 -26.56 -0.95
N SER A 75 14.51 -25.67 -0.84
CA SER A 75 14.59 -24.32 -1.40
C SER A 75 14.69 -23.28 -0.29
N GLU A 76 15.71 -22.44 -0.41
CA GLU A 76 15.87 -21.24 0.42
C GLU A 76 15.68 -19.98 -0.42
N THR A 77 14.82 -19.07 0.03
CA THR A 77 14.62 -17.75 -0.56
C THR A 77 14.99 -16.71 0.49
N VAL A 78 15.92 -15.82 0.17
CA VAL A 78 16.35 -14.73 1.07
C VAL A 78 16.01 -13.39 0.44
N ILE A 79 15.28 -12.55 1.18
CA ILE A 79 14.89 -11.20 0.76
C ILE A 79 15.40 -10.20 1.76
N LYS A 80 16.08 -9.18 1.25
CA LYS A 80 16.65 -8.09 2.04
C LYS A 80 15.75 -6.86 2.01
N LYS A 81 15.52 -6.26 3.17
CA LYS A 81 14.84 -4.97 3.31
C LYS A 81 15.62 -4.04 4.24
N ASN A 82 15.48 -2.73 4.00
CA ASN A 82 16.00 -1.70 4.88
C ASN A 82 15.01 -1.43 6.03
N ILE A 83 15.48 -0.77 7.10
CA ILE A 83 14.69 -0.43 8.30
C ILE A 83 13.36 0.25 7.94
N ILE A 84 13.39 1.20 6.99
CA ILE A 84 12.19 1.98 6.60
C ILE A 84 11.25 1.13 5.74
N SER A 85 11.78 0.48 4.70
CA SER A 85 10.96 -0.32 3.77
C SER A 85 10.24 -1.46 4.48
N ARG A 86 10.84 -2.04 5.53
CA ARG A 86 10.24 -3.10 6.34
C ARG A 86 8.89 -2.69 6.92
N LEU A 87 8.75 -1.47 7.42
CA LEU A 87 7.52 -1.00 8.10
C LEU A 87 6.31 -0.95 7.17
N PHE A 88 6.57 -0.93 5.86
CA PHE A 88 5.55 -0.83 4.82
C PHE A 88 5.54 -2.07 3.92
N THR A 89 6.26 -3.13 4.29
CA THR A 89 6.30 -4.38 3.53
C THR A 89 5.43 -5.43 4.20
N SER A 90 4.57 -6.10 3.42
CA SER A 90 3.89 -7.33 3.79
C SER A 90 4.40 -8.50 2.96
N PHE A 91 4.29 -9.69 3.55
CA PHE A 91 4.76 -10.94 2.98
C PHE A 91 3.61 -11.94 2.94
N SER A 92 3.57 -12.75 1.88
CA SER A 92 2.66 -13.88 1.76
C SER A 92 3.38 -14.96 0.97
N PRO A 93 3.78 -16.08 1.60
CA PRO A 93 3.63 -16.44 3.01
C PRO A 93 4.56 -15.66 3.95
N GLU A 94 4.31 -15.75 5.26
CA GLU A 94 5.20 -15.19 6.28
C GLU A 94 6.60 -15.86 6.25
N PRO A 95 7.67 -15.11 6.56
CA PRO A 95 9.04 -15.63 6.59
C PRO A 95 9.27 -16.59 7.75
N ASP A 96 10.07 -17.63 7.52
CA ASP A 96 10.40 -18.65 8.53
C ASP A 96 11.44 -18.12 9.53
N SER A 97 12.37 -17.26 9.08
CA SER A 97 13.32 -16.59 9.96
C SER A 97 13.58 -15.13 9.56
N VAL A 98 13.89 -14.32 10.57
CA VAL A 98 14.19 -12.89 10.41
C VAL A 98 15.51 -12.57 11.11
N ASP A 99 16.55 -12.29 10.33
CA ASP A 99 17.85 -11.89 10.84
C ASP A 99 18.08 -10.39 10.65
N ARG A 100 18.79 -9.76 11.59
CA ARG A 100 19.05 -8.32 11.61
C ARG A 100 20.55 -8.08 11.65
N ASP A 101 21.04 -7.47 10.58
CA ASP A 101 22.43 -7.05 10.45
C ASP A 101 22.47 -5.53 10.27
N ALA A 102 22.78 -4.83 11.36
CA ALA A 102 22.85 -3.37 11.43
C ALA A 102 21.60 -2.69 10.83
N ALA A 103 21.74 -2.10 9.64
CA ALA A 103 20.67 -1.35 8.95
C ALA A 103 19.82 -2.19 7.98
N LYS A 104 20.07 -3.51 7.91
CA LYS A 104 19.44 -4.43 6.97
C LYS A 104 18.74 -5.54 7.75
N VAL A 105 17.60 -5.97 7.22
CA VAL A 105 16.82 -7.10 7.74
C VAL A 105 16.70 -8.12 6.63
N TYR A 106 17.07 -9.36 6.93
CA TYR A 106 16.99 -10.50 6.04
C TYR A 106 15.80 -11.36 6.43
N TYR A 107 14.96 -11.65 5.46
CA TYR A 107 13.81 -12.53 5.58
C TYR A 107 14.10 -13.80 4.80
N THR A 108 13.99 -14.94 5.46
CA THR A 108 14.29 -16.23 4.85
C THR A 108 13.06 -17.12 4.87
N TRP A 109 12.82 -17.79 3.75
CA TRP A 109 11.87 -18.88 3.62
C TRP A 109 12.67 -20.13 3.26
N SER A 110 12.59 -21.16 4.09
CA SER A 110 13.27 -22.44 3.92
C SER A 110 12.23 -23.55 3.93
N ARG A 111 11.84 -24.00 2.73
CA ARG A 111 10.85 -25.06 2.55
C ARG A 111 11.35 -26.15 1.63
N GLN A 112 10.85 -27.36 1.85
CA GLN A 112 11.03 -28.49 0.95
C GLN A 112 9.90 -28.45 -0.08
N ILE A 113 10.25 -28.56 -1.36
CA ILE A 113 9.29 -28.54 -2.48
C ILE A 113 9.26 -29.95 -3.07
N LYS A 114 8.10 -30.59 -3.05
CA LYS A 114 7.91 -31.92 -3.65
C LYS A 114 7.84 -31.83 -5.19
N PRO A 115 8.05 -32.95 -5.91
CA PRO A 115 7.82 -33.00 -7.36
C PRO A 115 6.44 -32.46 -7.74
N GLY A 116 6.39 -31.54 -8.72
CA GLY A 116 5.15 -30.90 -9.17
C GLY A 116 4.61 -29.80 -8.26
N GLU A 117 5.19 -29.58 -7.07
CA GLU A 117 4.80 -28.51 -6.15
C GLU A 117 5.48 -27.18 -6.52
N SER A 118 4.81 -26.07 -6.21
CA SER A 118 5.35 -24.72 -6.34
C SER A 118 5.31 -23.96 -5.02
N LEU A 119 6.34 -23.14 -4.80
CA LEU A 119 6.42 -22.18 -3.70
C LEU A 119 6.41 -20.77 -4.27
N GLU A 120 5.35 -20.03 -3.98
CA GLU A 120 5.23 -18.62 -4.33
C GLU A 120 5.46 -17.73 -3.09
N VAL A 121 6.42 -16.81 -3.19
CA VAL A 121 6.70 -15.78 -2.19
C VAL A 121 6.35 -14.41 -2.76
N ILE A 122 5.28 -13.83 -2.25
CA ILE A 122 4.78 -12.51 -2.63
C ILE A 122 5.20 -11.50 -1.58
N VAL A 123 5.89 -10.45 -2.02
CA VAL A 123 6.34 -9.33 -1.20
C VAL A 123 5.73 -8.04 -1.72
N LYS A 124 4.94 -7.37 -0.89
CA LYS A 124 4.26 -6.12 -1.25
C LYS A 124 4.77 -4.99 -0.37
N THR A 125 5.36 -3.96 -0.97
CA THR A 125 5.83 -2.75 -0.28
C THR A 125 4.95 -1.56 -0.66
N ASN A 126 4.20 -1.01 0.29
CA ASN A 126 3.24 0.07 0.05
C ASN A 126 3.78 1.44 0.48
N TRP A 127 4.26 2.24 -0.48
CA TRP A 127 4.77 3.60 -0.21
C TRP A 127 3.70 4.69 -0.14
N LEU A 128 2.41 4.35 -0.30
CA LEU A 128 1.34 5.35 -0.28
C LEU A 128 1.22 6.05 1.07
N PHE A 129 1.30 5.31 2.17
CA PHE A 129 1.19 5.87 3.51
C PHE A 129 2.32 6.85 3.85
N PRO A 130 3.63 6.51 3.69
CA PRO A 130 4.70 7.47 3.92
C PRO A 130 4.62 8.68 2.96
N LEU A 131 4.19 8.49 1.71
CA LEU A 131 3.98 9.60 0.78
C LEU A 131 2.91 10.59 1.28
N ILE A 132 1.77 10.09 1.75
CA ILE A 132 0.70 10.92 2.31
C ILE A 132 1.20 11.72 3.52
N ILE A 133 2.00 11.10 4.40
CA ILE A 133 2.59 11.79 5.55
C ILE A 133 3.46 12.96 5.11
N VAL A 134 4.32 12.76 4.11
CA VAL A 134 5.20 13.83 3.59
C VAL A 134 4.37 14.99 3.02
N ILE A 135 3.33 14.68 2.23
CA ILE A 135 2.42 15.69 1.67
C ILE A 135 1.71 16.46 2.78
N LEU A 136 1.21 15.76 3.82
CA LEU A 136 0.55 16.38 4.96
C LEU A 136 1.47 17.37 5.68
N ILE A 137 2.73 16.99 5.91
CA ILE A 137 3.74 17.88 6.52
C ILE A 137 3.94 19.14 5.68
N ILE A 138 4.07 19.01 4.35
CA ILE A 138 4.22 20.15 3.44
C ILE A 138 3.00 21.07 3.53
N VAL A 139 1.78 20.52 3.50
CA VAL A 139 0.54 21.28 3.63
C VAL A 139 0.50 22.05 4.96
N ILE A 140 0.85 21.40 6.07
CA ILE A 140 0.92 22.04 7.40
C ILE A 140 1.92 23.21 7.38
N VAL A 141 3.11 23.03 6.78
CA VAL A 141 4.12 24.09 6.67
C VAL A 141 3.61 25.27 5.83
N VAL A 142 2.95 25.01 4.70
CA VAL A 142 2.35 26.04 3.84
C VAL A 142 1.26 26.79 4.59
N LEU A 143 0.32 26.09 5.23
CA LEU A 143 -0.74 26.69 6.04
C LEU A 143 -0.18 27.53 7.20
N ALA A 144 0.85 27.04 7.87
CA ALA A 144 1.52 27.78 8.95
C ALA A 144 2.19 29.07 8.42
N ARG A 145 2.80 29.04 7.23
CA ARG A 145 3.35 30.23 6.58
C ARG A 145 2.25 31.23 6.21
N LEU A 146 1.16 30.77 5.58
CA LEU A 146 0.01 31.61 5.23
C LEU A 146 -0.64 32.25 6.46
N TYR A 147 -0.76 31.49 7.56
CA TYR A 147 -1.29 32.03 8.81
C TYR A 147 -0.40 33.13 9.39
N LYS A 148 0.93 32.99 9.29
CA LYS A 148 1.91 33.98 9.77
C LYS A 148 2.00 35.25 8.92
N THR A 149 1.67 35.19 7.62
CA THR A 149 1.73 36.37 6.73
C THR A 149 0.52 37.29 6.84
N THR A 150 -0.55 36.88 7.53
CA THR A 150 -1.71 37.74 7.79
C THR A 150 -1.36 38.86 8.79
N ASN A 151 -0.99 40.03 8.27
CA ASN A 151 -0.58 41.17 9.12
C ASN A 151 -1.78 41.93 9.73
N LEU A 152 -2.95 41.91 9.07
CA LEU A 152 -4.17 42.57 9.51
C LEU A 152 -5.32 41.56 9.59
N VAL A 153 -5.98 41.48 10.74
CA VAL A 153 -7.19 40.71 10.95
C VAL A 153 -8.36 41.67 11.05
N LEU A 154 -9.31 41.59 10.12
CA LEU A 154 -10.55 42.36 10.12
C LEU A 154 -11.70 41.48 10.60
N ARG A 155 -12.43 41.92 11.63
CA ARG A 155 -13.68 41.30 12.08
C ARG A 155 -14.82 42.30 11.96
N LYS A 156 -15.84 41.95 11.18
CA LYS A 156 -17.08 42.72 11.06
C LYS A 156 -18.15 42.07 11.95
N ARG A 157 -18.68 42.82 12.90
CA ARG A 157 -19.82 42.41 13.75
C ARG A 157 -21.03 43.24 13.37
N VAL A 158 -22.14 42.56 13.07
CA VAL A 158 -23.42 43.21 12.78
C VAL A 158 -24.37 42.91 13.94
N THR A 159 -25.04 43.94 14.46
CA THR A 159 -25.99 43.80 15.57
C THR A 159 -27.22 44.64 15.30
N PHE A 160 -28.40 44.06 15.52
CA PHE A 160 -29.67 44.76 15.37
C PHE A 160 -29.89 45.72 16.53
N VAL A 161 -30.30 46.95 16.23
CA VAL A 161 -30.64 47.97 17.23
C VAL A 161 -32.03 48.54 16.92
N LYS A 162 -32.83 48.78 17.96
CA LYS A 162 -34.15 49.40 17.84
C LYS A 162 -33.99 50.91 17.74
N ALA A 163 -34.50 51.52 16.67
CA ALA A 163 -34.52 52.97 16.54
C ALA A 163 -35.69 53.58 17.35
N LYS A 164 -35.54 54.85 17.76
CA LYS A 164 -36.60 55.64 18.40
C LYS A 164 -37.67 56.00 17.34
N GLY A 165 -38.51 55.04 17.00
CA GLY A 165 -39.52 55.18 15.94
C GLY A 165 -40.11 53.87 15.40
N GLY A 166 -39.71 52.70 15.93
CA GLY A 166 -40.19 51.40 15.44
C GLY A 166 -39.43 50.87 14.22
N GLU A 167 -38.51 51.66 13.67
CA GLU A 167 -37.63 51.24 12.58
C GLU A 167 -36.47 50.34 13.09
N PHE A 168 -36.09 49.36 12.27
CA PHE A 168 -34.95 48.49 12.53
C PHE A 168 -33.67 49.11 11.97
N ALA A 169 -32.64 49.23 12.80
CA ALA A 169 -31.33 49.70 12.37
C ALA A 169 -30.26 48.61 12.59
N LEU A 170 -29.23 48.62 11.75
CA LEU A 170 -28.08 47.74 11.85
C LEU A 170 -26.87 48.51 12.38
N LYS A 171 -26.36 48.11 13.54
CA LYS A 171 -25.06 48.55 14.03
C LYS A 171 -23.97 47.65 13.46
N VAL A 172 -23.14 48.22 12.59
CA VAL A 172 -21.94 47.55 12.05
C VAL A 172 -20.73 48.03 12.85
N SER A 173 -20.00 47.10 13.48
CA SER A 173 -18.74 47.38 14.17
C SER A 173 -17.62 46.65 13.46
N ILE A 174 -16.62 47.39 12.98
CA ILE A 174 -15.42 46.83 12.35
C ILE A 174 -14.28 46.87 13.36
N PHE A 175 -13.74 45.70 13.69
CA PHE A 175 -12.57 45.55 14.54
C PHE A 175 -11.37 45.22 13.65
N ALA A 176 -10.39 46.11 13.61
CA ALA A 176 -9.13 45.88 12.92
C ALA A 176 -8.06 45.56 13.96
N HIS A 177 -7.48 44.37 13.89
CA HIS A 177 -6.41 43.93 14.77
C HIS A 177 -5.16 43.68 13.94
N ALA A 178 -4.14 44.50 14.12
CA ALA A 178 -2.86 44.31 13.46
C ALA A 178 -2.00 43.32 14.28
N LYS A 179 -1.45 42.30 13.64
CA LYS A 179 -0.48 41.37 14.27
C LYS A 179 0.96 41.89 14.18
N LYS A 180 1.22 42.84 13.27
CA LYS A 180 2.50 43.52 13.05
C LYS A 180 2.24 44.99 12.78
N TYR A 181 3.27 45.83 12.90
CA TYR A 181 3.17 47.24 12.54
C TYR A 181 2.75 47.39 11.08
N ILE A 182 1.66 48.12 10.85
CA ILE A 182 1.12 48.44 9.53
C ILE A 182 0.77 49.92 9.52
N GLU A 183 1.25 50.65 8.52
CA GLU A 183 0.88 52.03 8.28
C GLU A 183 -0.16 52.13 7.14
N ARG A 184 -0.90 53.24 7.10
CA ARG A 184 -1.81 53.61 5.98
C ARG A 184 -2.87 52.56 5.65
N VAL A 185 -3.56 52.06 6.68
CA VAL A 185 -4.68 51.12 6.49
C VAL A 185 -5.92 51.89 6.03
N SER A 186 -6.41 51.57 4.83
CA SER A 186 -7.72 52.02 4.33
C SER A 186 -8.70 50.86 4.39
N ILE A 187 -9.83 51.05 5.10
CA ILE A 187 -10.90 50.05 5.20
C ILE A 187 -12.09 50.55 4.39
N ILE A 188 -12.44 49.80 3.34
CA ILE A 188 -13.58 50.11 2.47
C ILE A 188 -14.65 49.04 2.70
N ASP A 189 -15.84 49.46 3.17
CA ASP A 189 -17.01 48.59 3.31
C ASP A 189 -18.09 49.02 2.31
N ARG A 190 -18.62 48.07 1.54
CA ARG A 190 -19.66 48.34 0.53
C ARG A 190 -21.02 48.10 1.16
N LEU A 191 -21.88 49.11 1.12
CA LEU A 191 -23.24 49.02 1.64
C LEU A 191 -24.24 48.65 0.53
N PRO A 192 -25.28 47.86 0.83
CA PRO A 192 -26.36 47.60 -0.12
C PRO A 192 -27.11 48.90 -0.48
N PRO A 193 -27.68 49.02 -1.70
CA PRO A 193 -28.36 50.24 -2.17
C PRO A 193 -29.60 50.65 -1.34
N LEU A 194 -30.15 49.71 -0.57
CA LEU A 194 -31.38 49.88 0.21
C LEU A 194 -31.14 50.47 1.61
N VAL A 195 -29.89 50.78 1.97
CA VAL A 195 -29.52 51.21 3.33
C VAL A 195 -29.04 52.65 3.31
N LYS A 196 -29.58 53.47 4.22
CA LYS A 196 -29.09 54.83 4.48
C LYS A 196 -28.14 54.83 5.68
N VAL A 197 -27.00 55.51 5.56
CA VAL A 197 -26.03 55.67 6.64
C VAL A 197 -26.55 56.73 7.61
N TYR A 198 -26.66 56.39 8.89
CA TYR A 198 -26.96 57.37 9.93
C TYR A 198 -25.62 57.88 10.49
N GLU A 199 -25.27 59.13 10.16
CA GLU A 199 -24.00 59.74 10.53
C GLU A 199 -23.91 60.04 12.02
N ARG A 200 -23.48 59.04 12.80
CA ARG A 200 -22.85 59.26 14.10
C ARG A 200 -21.60 58.39 14.16
N PHE A 201 -20.49 58.90 13.64
CA PHE A 201 -19.17 58.33 13.84
C PHE A 201 -18.55 58.94 15.12
N PRO A 202 -18.62 58.27 16.28
CA PRO A 202 -17.72 58.63 17.37
C PRO A 202 -16.29 58.28 16.94
N ARG A 203 -15.40 59.28 16.86
CA ARG A 203 -13.96 59.05 16.75
C ARG A 203 -13.48 58.39 18.05
N THR A 204 -13.37 57.07 18.08
CA THR A 204 -12.85 56.36 19.26
C THR A 204 -11.34 56.55 19.33
N LYS A 205 -10.83 56.89 20.53
CA LYS A 205 -9.40 57.08 20.83
C LYS A 205 -8.60 55.81 20.49
N GLN A 206 -7.42 56.01 19.91
CA GLN A 206 -6.37 54.99 19.81
C GLN A 206 -5.89 54.67 21.23
N THR A 207 -6.21 53.48 21.73
CA THR A 207 -5.56 52.95 22.92
C THR A 207 -4.35 52.16 22.46
N TYR A 208 -3.16 52.69 22.71
CA TYR A 208 -1.92 51.93 22.60
C TYR A 208 -1.83 51.03 23.84
N CYS A 209 -1.76 49.72 23.63
CA CYS A 209 -1.30 48.75 24.62
C CYS A 209 0.08 48.26 24.20
#